data_AF-A0AAW9L663-F1
#
_entry.id   AF-A0AAW9L663-F1
#
_cell.length_a   1.000
_cell.length_b   1.000
_cell.length_c   1.000
_cell.angle_alpha   90.00
_cell.angle_beta   90.00
_cell.angle_gamma   90.00
#
_symmetry.space_group_name_H-M   'P 1'
#
loop_
_entity.id
_entity.type
_entity.pdbx_description
1 polymer ?
#
loop_
_entity_poly.entity_id
_entity_poly.type
_entity_poly.pdbx_seq_one_letter_code
_entity_poly.pdbx_strand_id
1 'polypeptide(L)'
;MTSERNPPTGWVLEIEQTTHDELMGRDYTTVLYRQEHTRSAVYINEVIDGRNVWEYNVHHSGRDGDLGTAADLETAKQIAYAFMNEPDATV
;
A
#
# COMPACT_ATOMS: atom_id res chain seq x y z
N MET A 1 2.71 4.26 -18.89
CA MET A 1 2.95 2.82 -18.68
C MET A 1 3.58 2.68 -17.31
N THR A 2 2.75 2.45 -16.29
CA THR A 2 3.22 2.09 -14.95
C THR A 2 3.88 0.72 -15.07
N SER A 3 5.17 0.63 -14.71
CA SER A 3 5.84 -0.67 -14.67
C SER A 3 5.13 -1.54 -13.64
N GLU A 4 4.37 -2.53 -14.11
CA GLU A 4 3.81 -3.59 -13.27
C GLU A 4 4.97 -4.38 -12.67
N ARG A 5 5.50 -3.90 -11.53
CA ARG A 5 6.40 -4.70 -10.72
C ARG A 5 5.57 -5.85 -10.18
N ASN A 6 5.91 -7.06 -10.57
CA ASN A 6 5.30 -8.23 -9.95
C ASN A 6 5.57 -8.19 -8.43
N PRO A 7 4.55 -8.45 -7.61
CA PRO A 7 4.73 -8.56 -6.16
C PRO A 7 5.71 -9.69 -5.81
N PRO A 8 6.33 -9.65 -4.60
CA PRO A 8 7.19 -10.72 -4.12
C PRO A 8 6.49 -12.08 -4.09
N THR A 9 7.25 -13.18 -4.12
CA THR A 9 6.70 -14.55 -4.11
C THR A 9 5.76 -14.77 -2.93
N GLY A 10 4.59 -15.38 -3.18
CA GLY A 10 3.55 -15.61 -2.17
C GLY A 10 2.65 -14.41 -1.91
N TRP A 11 2.86 -13.29 -2.61
CA TRP A 11 1.99 -12.12 -2.61
C TRP A 11 1.40 -11.90 -4.00
N VAL A 12 0.15 -11.43 -4.04
CA VAL A 12 -0.57 -11.07 -5.25
C VAL A 12 -1.07 -9.64 -5.15
N LEU A 13 -1.01 -8.91 -6.27
CA LEU A 13 -1.69 -7.64 -6.41
C LEU A 13 -3.18 -7.94 -6.63
N GLU A 14 -4.00 -7.62 -5.64
CA GLU A 14 -5.45 -7.85 -5.72
C GLU A 14 -6.17 -6.65 -6.34
N ILE A 15 -5.78 -5.43 -5.97
CA ILE A 15 -6.39 -4.20 -6.47
C ILE A 15 -5.28 -3.15 -6.68
N GLU A 16 -5.30 -2.48 -7.83
CA GLU A 16 -4.68 -1.18 -8.04
C GLU A 16 -5.68 -0.33 -8.80
N GLN A 17 -6.38 0.55 -8.09
CA GLN A 17 -7.49 1.31 -8.67
C GLN A 17 -7.37 2.79 -8.30
N THR A 18 -7.41 3.62 -9.33
CA THR A 18 -7.56 5.07 -9.19
C THR A 18 -9.03 5.43 -9.35
N THR A 19 -9.60 6.12 -8.36
CA THR A 19 -10.99 6.58 -8.34
C THR A 19 -11.00 8.10 -8.21
N HIS A 20 -11.76 8.76 -9.08
CA HIS A 20 -12.00 10.20 -8.97
C HIS A 20 -13.07 10.47 -7.90
N ASP A 21 -12.75 11.31 -6.92
CA ASP A 21 -13.69 11.78 -5.91
C ASP A 21 -14.22 13.16 -6.29
N GLU A 22 -15.49 13.21 -6.69
CA GLU A 22 -16.15 14.44 -7.14
C GLU A 22 -16.31 15.48 -6.02
N LEU A 23 -16.32 15.06 -4.75
CA LEU A 23 -16.48 15.95 -3.59
C LEU A 23 -15.19 16.72 -3.27
N MET A 24 -14.05 16.06 -3.42
CA MET A 24 -12.72 16.63 -3.18
C MET A 24 -12.05 17.10 -4.48
N GLY A 25 -12.64 16.78 -5.63
CA GLY A 25 -12.18 17.23 -6.96
C GLY A 25 -10.83 16.64 -7.35
N ARG A 26 -10.51 15.42 -6.94
CA ARG A 26 -9.22 14.78 -7.19
C ARG A 26 -9.31 13.27 -7.28
N ASP A 27 -8.24 12.69 -7.82
CA ASP A 27 -8.08 11.24 -7.89
C ASP A 27 -7.44 10.68 -6.61
N TYR A 28 -7.87 9.48 -6.23
CA TYR A 28 -7.29 8.66 -5.18
C TYR A 28 -6.95 7.28 -5.70
N THR A 29 -5.74 6.81 -5.42
CA THR A 29 -5.28 5.48 -5.77
C THR A 29 -5.21 4.61 -4.54
N THR A 30 -5.92 3.48 -4.60
CA THR A 30 -5.83 2.41 -3.61
C THR A 30 -5.09 1.23 -4.22
N VAL A 31 -4.13 0.69 -3.46
CA VAL A 31 -3.41 -0.54 -3.82
C VAL A 31 -3.58 -1.56 -2.70
N LEU A 32 -3.82 -2.81 -3.07
CA LEU A 32 -3.98 -3.94 -2.17
C LEU A 32 -3.14 -5.11 -2.65
N TYR A 33 -2.21 -5.54 -1.79
CA TYR A 33 -1.51 -6.81 -1.92
C TYR A 33 -2.07 -7.82 -0.92
N ARG A 34 -2.31 -9.05 -1.35
CA ARG A 34 -2.75 -10.15 -0.48
C ARG A 34 -1.73 -11.27 -0.49
N GLN A 35 -1.44 -11.85 0.65
CA GLN A 35 -0.58 -13.03 0.75
C GLN A 35 -1.41 -14.29 0.44
N GLU A 36 -0.94 -15.16 -0.45
CA GLU A 36 -1.73 -16.27 -1.02
C GLU A 36 -2.12 -17.33 0.03
N HIS A 37 -1.29 -17.54 1.03
CA HIS A 37 -1.42 -18.64 2.00
C HIS A 37 -1.89 -18.20 3.39
N THR A 38 -2.09 -16.90 3.60
CA THR A 38 -2.49 -16.35 4.89
C THR A 38 -3.64 -15.35 4.70
N ARG A 39 -4.08 -14.73 5.79
CA ARG A 39 -5.02 -13.59 5.73
C ARG A 39 -4.29 -12.24 5.71
N SER A 40 -2.97 -12.25 5.53
CA SER A 40 -2.15 -11.05 5.51
C SER A 40 -2.40 -10.25 4.25
N ALA A 41 -2.54 -8.94 4.41
CA ALA A 41 -2.70 -8.00 3.32
C ALA A 41 -1.89 -6.73 3.61
N VAL A 42 -1.42 -6.07 2.56
CA VAL A 42 -0.79 -4.75 2.61
C VAL A 42 -1.61 -3.81 1.76
N TYR A 43 -1.98 -2.69 2.35
CA TYR A 43 -2.82 -1.66 1.77
C TYR A 43 -2.00 -0.38 1.59
N ILE A 44 -2.22 0.30 0.48
CA ILE A 44 -1.73 1.65 0.23
C ILE A 44 -2.93 2.52 -0.08
N ASN A 45 -3.11 3.58 0.70
CA ASN A 45 -4.21 4.53 0.51
C ASN A 45 -3.72 5.95 0.64
N GLU A 46 -4.29 6.84 -0.16
CA GLU A 46 -4.07 8.28 0.03
C GLU A 46 -4.82 8.78 1.27
N VAL A 47 -4.10 9.52 2.11
CA VAL A 47 -4.59 10.14 3.34
C VAL A 47 -4.16 11.61 3.39
N ILE A 48 -4.87 12.40 4.19
CA ILE A 48 -4.50 13.78 4.50
C ILE A 48 -3.84 13.78 5.88
N ASP A 49 -2.60 14.23 5.97
CA ASP A 49 -1.94 14.47 7.26
C ASP A 49 -2.52 15.72 7.97
N GLY A 50 -2.26 15.87 9.27
CA GLY A 50 -2.66 17.03 10.07
C GLY A 50 -2.19 18.40 9.52
N ARG A 51 -1.30 18.43 8.53
CA ARG A 51 -0.86 19.63 7.81
C ARG A 51 -1.59 19.90 6.48
N ASN A 52 -2.66 19.16 6.18
CA ASN A 52 -3.36 19.21 4.88
C ASN A 52 -2.47 18.81 3.68
N VAL A 53 -1.46 17.98 3.93
CA VAL A 53 -0.61 17.40 2.89
C VAL A 53 -1.14 16.01 2.57
N TRP A 54 -1.25 15.71 1.28
CA TRP A 54 -1.67 14.41 0.81
C TRP A 54 -0.48 13.48 0.69
N GLU A 55 -0.63 12.30 1.25
CA GLU A 55 0.40 11.27 1.29
C GLU A 55 -0.24 9.89 1.21
N TYR A 56 0.55 8.90 0.82
CA TYR A 56 0.15 7.51 0.77
C TYR A 56 0.53 6.85 2.09
N ASN A 57 -0.46 6.43 2.86
CA ASN A 57 -0.26 5.58 4.03
C ASN A 57 -0.18 4.12 3.60
N VAL A 58 0.84 3.42 4.10
CA VAL A 58 1.08 2.00 3.88
C VAL A 58 0.80 1.28 5.19
N HIS A 59 -0.08 0.29 5.15
CA HIS A 59 -0.35 -0.51 6.34
C HIS A 59 -0.60 -1.97 6.00
N HIS A 60 -0.27 -2.88 6.90
CA HIS A 60 -0.61 -4.28 6.81
C HIS A 60 -1.79 -4.64 7.71
N SER A 61 -2.47 -5.73 7.37
CA SER A 61 -3.50 -6.32 8.23
C SER A 61 -2.86 -6.86 9.51
N GLY A 62 -3.41 -6.52 10.67
CA GLY A 62 -2.94 -7.01 11.96
C GLY A 62 -2.89 -5.93 13.03
N ARG A 63 -2.32 -6.27 14.18
CA ARG A 63 -1.97 -5.28 15.21
C ARG A 63 -0.68 -4.56 14.80
N ASP A 64 -0.57 -3.28 15.11
CA ASP A 64 0.59 -2.44 14.72
C ASP A 64 0.80 -2.41 13.19
N GLY A 65 -0.32 -2.35 12.46
CA GLY A 65 -0.34 -2.44 11.01
C GLY A 65 0.34 -1.29 10.26
N ASP A 66 0.68 -0.18 10.90
CA ASP A 66 1.24 0.98 10.20
C ASP A 66 2.69 0.71 9.78
N LEU A 67 2.95 0.79 8.47
CA LEU A 67 4.27 0.63 7.87
C LEU A 67 4.91 1.98 7.51
N GLY A 68 4.15 3.07 7.63
CA GLY A 68 4.58 4.44 7.40
C GLY A 68 3.85 5.12 6.25
N THR A 69 4.35 6.30 5.87
CA THR A 69 3.76 7.14 4.83
C THR A 69 4.79 7.60 3.80
N ALA A 70 4.31 7.94 2.60
CA ALA A 70 5.14 8.44 1.52
C ALA A 70 4.42 9.52 0.71
N ALA A 71 5.17 10.49 0.16
CA ALA A 71 4.59 11.58 -0.63
C ALA A 71 4.10 11.13 -2.03
N ASP A 72 4.55 9.98 -2.52
CA ASP A 72 4.21 9.44 -3.84
C ASP A 72 3.98 7.92 -3.80
N LEU A 73 3.20 7.43 -4.76
CA LEU A 73 2.77 6.03 -4.82
C LEU A 73 3.93 5.06 -5.04
N GLU A 74 4.95 5.45 -5.81
CA GLU A 74 6.08 4.57 -6.09
C GLU A 74 6.90 4.31 -4.83
N THR A 75 7.15 5.35 -4.05
CA THR A 75 7.81 5.25 -2.74
C THR A 75 6.96 4.44 -1.75
N ALA A 76 5.63 4.64 -1.74
CA ALA A 76 4.73 3.83 -0.92
C ALA A 76 4.77 2.34 -1.28
N LYS A 77 4.80 2.02 -2.59
CA LYS A 77 4.99 0.65 -3.07
C LYS A 77 6.35 0.08 -2.64
N GLN A 78 7.41 0.88 -2.60
CA GLN A 78 8.71 0.40 -2.10
C GLN A 78 8.65 0.03 -0.62
N ILE A 79 7.96 0.80 0.22
CA ILE A 79 7.74 0.47 1.64
C ILE A 79 6.97 -0.85 1.77
N ALA A 80 5.87 -1.00 1.01
CA ALA A 80 5.10 -2.24 0.99
C ALA A 80 5.96 -3.44 0.57
N TYR A 81 6.80 -3.28 -0.45
CA TYR A 81 7.67 -4.35 -0.93
C TYR A 81 8.77 -4.68 0.07
N ALA A 82 9.29 -3.70 0.81
CA ALA A 82 10.26 -3.96 1.87
C ALA A 82 9.66 -4.93 2.89
N PHE A 83 8.47 -4.62 3.42
CA PHE A 83 7.75 -5.49 4.35
C PHE A 83 7.45 -6.88 3.75
N MET A 84 6.93 -6.94 2.53
CA MET A 84 6.59 -8.22 1.87
C MET A 84 7.81 -9.11 1.60
N ASN A 85 9.02 -8.54 1.51
CA ASN A 85 10.27 -9.27 1.33
C ASN A 85 10.97 -9.64 2.65
N GLU A 86 10.54 -9.09 3.78
CA GLU A 86 11.09 -9.51 5.07
C GLU A 86 10.70 -10.98 5.32
N PRO A 87 11.67 -11.88 5.50
CA PRO A 87 11.35 -13.24 5.91
C PRO A 87 10.71 -13.15 7.29
N ASP A 88 9.53 -13.76 7.45
CA ASP A 88 8.77 -13.83 8.71
C ASP A 88 9.76 -14.02 9.88
N ALA A 89 10.05 -12.91 10.58
CA ALA A 89 11.04 -12.88 11.64
C ALA A 89 10.43 -13.67 12.79
N THR A 90 10.68 -14.97 12.74
CA THR A 90 10.25 -15.95 13.73
C THR A 90 10.95 -15.58 15.04
N VAL A 91 10.21 -14.91 15.92
CA VAL A 91 10.57 -14.71 17.33
C VAL A 91 9.90 -15.78 18.18
#